data_AF-A0A4V1V542-F1
#
_entry.id   AF-A0A4V1V542-F1
#
_cell.length_a   1.000
_cell.length_b   1.000
_cell.length_c   1.000
_cell.angle_alpha   90.00
_cell.angle_beta   90.00
_cell.angle_gamma   90.00
#
_symmetry.space_group_name_H-M   'P 1'
#
loop_
_entity.id
_entity.type
_entity.pdbx_description
1 polymer ?
#
loop_
_entity_poly.entity_id
_entity_poly.type
_entity_poly.pdbx_seq_one_letter_code
_entity_poly.pdbx_strand_id
1 'polypeptide(L)'
;MTDVALETRTALPDALRVLLAEYPREGWTVDPGFDELIKFWLDRHLMFRRLMERMETGTEALIDRKVDERAFAQELSRYGGMFVNGLHEHHMIEDAHYFPRLVKKDARIERAFDILDADHKALDGHLNAFAEGANATLRQVGDRDLLQDEAGRFQGNLSTMARFLDRHLTDEEEIIVPVILKFGSSELR
;
A
#
# COMPACT_ATOMS: atom_id res chain seq x y z
N MET A 1 22.04 -14.82 3.09
CA MET A 1 21.21 -13.76 3.72
C MET A 1 19.87 -13.81 3.00
N THR A 2 18.77 -13.92 3.73
CA THR A 2 17.42 -13.78 3.16
C THR A 2 17.28 -12.39 2.57
N ASP A 3 16.81 -12.31 1.33
CA ASP A 3 16.53 -11.04 0.67
C ASP A 3 15.36 -10.35 1.37
N VAL A 4 15.55 -9.10 1.78
CA VAL A 4 14.55 -8.31 2.54
C VAL A 4 14.14 -7.05 1.79
N ALA A 5 14.67 -6.78 0.60
CA ALA A 5 14.28 -5.61 -0.18
C ALA A 5 12.84 -5.76 -0.68
N LEU A 6 12.04 -4.69 -0.61
CA LEU A 6 10.63 -4.70 -1.00
C LEU A 6 10.44 -5.21 -2.44
N GLU A 7 11.36 -4.86 -3.31
CA GLU A 7 11.25 -5.06 -4.75
C GLU A 7 11.39 -6.53 -5.18
N THR A 8 12.01 -7.34 -4.33
CA THR A 8 12.36 -8.74 -4.60
C THR A 8 11.80 -9.71 -3.56
N ARG A 9 11.47 -9.23 -2.36
CA ARG A 9 10.90 -10.03 -1.28
C ARG A 9 9.51 -10.55 -1.66
N THR A 10 9.33 -11.86 -1.58
CA THR A 10 8.04 -12.52 -1.87
C THR A 10 7.18 -12.73 -0.62
N ALA A 11 7.77 -12.61 0.57
CA ALA A 11 7.19 -12.99 1.84
C ALA A 11 8.02 -12.42 3.01
N LEU A 12 7.40 -12.16 4.17
CA LEU A 12 8.15 -11.99 5.41
C LEU A 12 9.08 -13.18 5.65
N PRO A 13 10.33 -12.93 6.09
CA PRO A 13 11.20 -13.98 6.61
C PRO A 13 10.50 -14.79 7.71
N ASP A 14 10.65 -16.12 7.70
CA ASP A 14 9.95 -17.00 8.65
C ASP A 14 10.20 -16.64 10.12
N ALA A 15 11.41 -16.15 10.42
CA ALA A 15 11.77 -15.67 11.75
C ALA A 15 10.91 -14.49 12.26
N LEU A 16 10.22 -13.79 11.36
CA LEU A 16 9.35 -12.65 11.66
C LEU A 16 7.86 -13.00 11.62
N ARG A 17 7.52 -14.22 11.18
CA ARG A 17 6.15 -14.76 11.17
C ARG A 17 5.77 -15.47 12.47
N VAL A 18 6.55 -15.28 13.53
CA VAL A 18 6.35 -15.99 14.81
C VAL A 18 4.96 -15.71 15.40
N LEU A 19 4.49 -14.47 15.35
CA LEU A 19 3.14 -14.14 15.81
C LEU A 19 2.06 -14.53 14.80
N LEU A 20 2.35 -14.53 13.50
CA LEU A 20 1.42 -15.01 12.47
C LEU A 20 1.16 -16.52 12.62
N ALA A 21 2.14 -17.31 13.09
CA ALA A 21 1.96 -18.72 13.42
C ALA A 21 1.04 -18.93 14.64
N GLU A 22 1.08 -18.02 15.62
CA GLU A 22 0.18 -18.04 16.78
C GLU A 22 -1.23 -17.50 16.42
N TYR A 23 -1.32 -16.51 15.52
CA TYR A 23 -2.54 -15.84 15.08
C TYR A 23 -2.65 -15.85 13.54
N PRO A 24 -3.05 -16.97 12.93
CA PRO A 24 -3.13 -17.10 11.49
C PRO A 24 -4.23 -16.21 10.91
N ARG A 25 -3.99 -15.68 9.69
CA ARG A 25 -4.88 -14.74 9.00
C ARG A 25 -6.33 -15.21 8.88
N GLU A 26 -6.52 -16.51 8.68
CA GLU A 26 -7.84 -17.15 8.55
C GLU A 26 -8.70 -17.00 9.82
N GLY A 27 -8.07 -16.83 10.99
CA GLY A 27 -8.75 -16.72 12.29
C GLY A 27 -9.00 -15.30 12.78
N TRP A 28 -8.45 -14.27 12.13
CA TRP A 28 -8.46 -12.91 12.67
C TRP A 28 -9.87 -12.39 12.96
N THR A 29 -10.80 -12.50 12.00
CA THR A 29 -12.13 -11.88 12.13
C THR A 29 -13.04 -12.50 13.17
N VAL A 30 -12.70 -13.71 13.66
CA VAL A 30 -13.44 -14.42 14.72
C VAL A 30 -12.70 -14.38 16.06
N ASP A 31 -11.49 -13.82 16.09
CA ASP A 31 -10.73 -13.65 17.32
C ASP A 31 -11.42 -12.62 18.24
N PRO A 32 -11.60 -12.89 19.54
CA PRO A 32 -12.19 -11.94 20.47
C PRO A 32 -11.46 -10.59 20.59
N GLY A 33 -10.16 -10.55 20.26
CA GLY A 33 -9.33 -9.36 20.23
C GLY A 33 -9.45 -8.54 18.95
N PHE A 34 -10.22 -8.99 17.95
CA PHE A 34 -10.41 -8.30 16.68
C PHE A 34 -11.29 -7.06 16.84
N ASP A 35 -10.65 -5.93 17.12
CA ASP A 35 -11.31 -4.70 17.51
C ASP A 35 -11.47 -3.68 16.36
N GLU A 36 -11.99 -2.50 16.69
CA GLU A 36 -12.20 -1.42 15.72
C GLU A 36 -10.91 -0.84 15.14
N LEU A 37 -9.79 -0.90 15.87
CA LEU A 37 -8.51 -0.42 15.36
C LEU A 37 -8.00 -1.34 14.24
N ILE A 38 -8.08 -2.65 14.44
CA ILE A 38 -7.71 -3.62 13.39
C ILE A 38 -8.60 -3.44 12.14
N LYS A 39 -9.92 -3.29 12.33
CA LYS A 39 -10.86 -3.05 11.21
C LYS A 39 -10.50 -1.79 10.44
N PHE A 40 -10.29 -0.68 11.15
CA PHE A 40 -9.89 0.58 10.55
C PHE A 40 -8.60 0.45 9.74
N TRP A 41 -7.59 -0.25 10.28
CA TRP A 41 -6.32 -0.51 9.61
C TRP A 41 -6.52 -1.26 8.29
N LEU A 42 -7.22 -2.41 8.34
CA LEU A 42 -7.49 -3.26 7.19
C LEU A 42 -8.36 -2.55 6.13
N ASP A 43 -9.35 -1.77 6.56
CA ASP A 43 -10.20 -0.99 5.65
C ASP A 43 -9.41 0.10 4.94
N ARG A 44 -8.45 0.74 5.62
CA ARG A 44 -7.54 1.73 5.01
C ARG A 44 -6.66 1.08 3.95
N HIS A 45 -6.09 -0.08 4.24
CA HIS A 45 -5.29 -0.85 3.28
C HIS A 45 -6.13 -1.30 2.07
N LEU A 46 -7.34 -1.79 2.30
CA LEU A 46 -8.26 -2.20 1.24
C LEU A 46 -8.67 -1.01 0.36
N MET A 47 -8.83 0.18 0.94
CA MET A 47 -9.08 1.40 0.18
C MET A 47 -7.92 1.70 -0.79
N PHE A 48 -6.66 1.59 -0.36
CA PHE A 48 -5.52 1.81 -1.27
C PHE A 48 -5.50 0.81 -2.42
N ARG A 49 -5.71 -0.49 -2.13
CA ARG A 49 -5.79 -1.53 -3.16
C ARG A 49 -6.89 -1.21 -4.20
N ARG A 50 -8.07 -0.78 -3.75
CA ARG A 50 -9.17 -0.38 -4.64
C ARG A 50 -8.88 0.86 -5.47
N LEU A 51 -8.15 1.85 -4.92
CA LEU A 51 -7.73 3.03 -5.68
C LEU A 51 -6.77 2.63 -6.81
N MET A 52 -5.80 1.75 -6.52
CA MET A 52 -4.86 1.24 -7.53
C MET A 52 -5.59 0.47 -8.63
N GLU A 53 -6.43 -0.52 -8.26
CA GLU A 53 -7.23 -1.30 -9.20
C GLU A 53 -8.11 -0.40 -10.10
N ARG A 54 -8.73 0.63 -9.50
CA ARG A 54 -9.56 1.57 -10.25
C ARG A 54 -8.74 2.35 -11.29
N MET A 55 -7.57 2.84 -10.90
CA MET A 55 -6.68 3.55 -11.82
C MET A 55 -6.11 2.62 -12.91
N GLU A 56 -5.84 1.35 -12.58
CA GLU A 56 -5.36 0.35 -13.54
C GLU A 56 -6.42 0.10 -14.62
N THR A 57 -7.64 -0.21 -14.19
CA THR A 57 -8.78 -0.43 -15.09
C THR A 57 -9.07 0.82 -15.93
N GLY A 58 -8.99 2.02 -15.33
CA GLY A 58 -9.18 3.28 -16.05
C GLY A 58 -8.11 3.54 -17.12
N THR A 59 -6.85 3.22 -16.80
CA THR A 59 -5.71 3.37 -17.72
C THR A 59 -5.80 2.37 -18.88
N GLU A 60 -6.16 1.12 -18.60
CA GLU A 60 -6.41 0.10 -19.64
C GLU A 60 -7.56 0.50 -20.56
N ALA A 61 -8.68 0.96 -20.00
CA ALA A 61 -9.81 1.44 -20.80
C ALA A 61 -9.43 2.63 -21.68
N LEU A 62 -8.54 3.51 -21.22
CA LEU A 62 -8.01 4.60 -22.03
C LEU A 62 -7.15 4.05 -23.18
N ILE A 63 -6.19 3.18 -22.90
CA ILE A 63 -5.33 2.54 -23.90
C ILE A 63 -6.15 1.84 -24.97
N ASP A 64 -7.21 1.13 -24.58
CA ASP A 64 -8.15 0.45 -25.48
C ASP A 64 -9.12 1.37 -26.22
N ARG A 65 -9.04 2.70 -25.98
CA ARG A 65 -9.97 3.70 -26.54
C ARG A 65 -11.44 3.45 -26.17
N LYS A 66 -11.68 2.88 -24.99
CA LYS A 66 -13.02 2.57 -24.43
C LYS A 66 -13.58 3.67 -23.52
N VAL A 67 -12.77 4.67 -23.17
CA VAL A 67 -13.18 5.83 -22.34
C VAL A 67 -12.75 7.15 -22.98
N ASP A 68 -13.57 8.17 -22.77
CA ASP A 68 -13.29 9.55 -23.15
C ASP A 68 -12.07 10.10 -22.37
N GLU A 69 -11.28 10.93 -23.05
CA GLU A 69 -10.06 11.53 -22.49
C GLU A 69 -10.33 12.41 -21.26
N ARG A 70 -11.42 13.18 -21.25
CA ARG A 70 -11.76 14.05 -20.11
C ARG A 70 -12.27 13.25 -18.94
N ALA A 71 -13.08 12.22 -19.20
CA ALA A 71 -13.55 11.32 -18.16
C ALA A 71 -12.38 10.60 -17.47
N PHE A 72 -11.42 10.08 -18.25
CA PHE A 72 -10.19 9.49 -17.71
C PHE A 72 -9.40 10.51 -16.88
N ALA A 73 -9.17 11.72 -17.40
CA ALA A 73 -8.36 12.73 -16.74
C ALA A 73 -8.94 13.16 -15.37
N GLN A 74 -10.26 13.32 -15.30
CA GLN A 74 -10.97 13.63 -14.06
C GLN A 74 -10.80 12.51 -13.03
N GLU A 75 -10.90 11.26 -13.49
CA GLU A 75 -10.76 10.09 -12.64
C GLU A 75 -9.33 9.93 -12.10
N LEU A 76 -8.33 9.99 -12.99
CA LEU A 76 -6.92 9.86 -12.61
C LEU A 76 -6.51 11.00 -11.66
N SER A 77 -6.93 12.23 -11.92
CA SER A 77 -6.64 13.36 -11.01
C SER A 77 -7.25 13.15 -9.62
N ARG A 78 -8.52 12.72 -9.56
CA ARG A 78 -9.21 12.48 -8.29
C ARG A 78 -8.59 11.34 -7.50
N TYR A 79 -8.49 10.15 -8.10
CA TYR A 79 -8.02 8.97 -7.37
C TYR A 79 -6.51 8.98 -7.15
N GLY A 80 -5.72 9.51 -8.09
CA GLY A 80 -4.30 9.71 -7.92
C GLY A 80 -4.00 10.67 -6.77
N GLY A 81 -4.72 11.79 -6.67
CA GLY A 81 -4.59 12.73 -5.55
C GLY A 81 -5.01 12.13 -4.21
N MET A 82 -6.12 11.37 -4.17
CA MET A 82 -6.54 10.65 -2.96
C MET A 82 -5.51 9.61 -2.52
N PHE A 83 -4.93 8.88 -3.47
CA PHE A 83 -3.93 7.86 -3.22
C PHE A 83 -2.64 8.44 -2.65
N VAL A 84 -2.04 9.41 -3.35
CA VAL A 84 -0.75 10.00 -2.94
C VAL A 84 -0.85 10.66 -1.57
N ASN A 85 -1.84 11.53 -1.36
CA ASN A 85 -2.00 12.22 -0.07
C ASN A 85 -2.35 11.22 1.03
N GLY A 86 -3.26 10.30 0.74
CA GLY A 86 -3.74 9.33 1.72
C GLY A 86 -2.66 8.37 2.19
N LEU A 87 -1.79 7.90 1.27
CA LEU A 87 -0.70 6.97 1.57
C LEU A 87 0.41 7.67 2.35
N HIS A 88 0.76 8.90 1.95
CA HIS A 88 1.74 9.69 2.68
C HIS A 88 1.29 9.97 4.12
N GLU A 89 0.05 10.40 4.33
CA GLU A 89 -0.50 10.61 5.68
C GLU A 89 -0.55 9.31 6.51
N HIS A 90 -0.84 8.18 5.88
CA HIS A 90 -0.90 6.86 6.52
C HIS A 90 0.47 6.45 7.07
N HIS A 91 1.51 6.42 6.22
CA HIS A 91 2.86 6.06 6.64
C HIS A 91 3.39 7.04 7.71
N MET A 92 3.11 8.35 7.58
CA MET A 92 3.51 9.33 8.58
C MET A 92 2.91 9.05 9.97
N ILE A 93 1.65 8.62 10.03
CA ILE A 93 0.99 8.25 11.30
C ILE A 93 1.59 6.95 11.84
N GLU A 94 1.84 5.96 10.99
CA GLU A 94 2.48 4.69 11.38
C GLU A 94 3.85 4.91 12.01
N ASP A 95 4.72 5.61 11.30
CA ASP A 95 6.10 5.88 11.72
C ASP A 95 6.15 6.73 13.00
N ALA A 96 5.31 7.76 13.09
CA ALA A 96 5.33 8.69 14.21
C ALA A 96 4.59 8.18 15.45
N HIS A 97 3.59 7.30 15.28
CA HIS A 97 2.67 6.94 16.36
C HIS A 97 2.54 5.45 16.62
N TYR A 98 2.27 4.63 15.61
CA TYR A 98 1.93 3.22 15.86
C TYR A 98 3.17 2.35 16.01
N PHE A 99 4.11 2.41 15.07
CA PHE A 99 5.30 1.54 15.07
C PHE A 99 6.13 1.69 16.35
N PRO A 100 6.42 2.90 16.88
CA PRO A 100 7.20 3.06 18.12
C PRO A 100 6.53 2.46 19.38
N ARG A 101 5.21 2.23 19.34
CA ARG A 101 4.46 1.62 20.44
C ARG A 101 4.36 0.11 20.27
N LEU A 102 4.04 -0.35 19.06
CA LEU A 102 3.86 -1.77 18.75
C LEU A 102 5.17 -2.54 18.84
N VAL A 103 6.29 -1.97 18.39
CA VAL A 103 7.61 -2.61 18.45
C VAL A 103 8.04 -2.97 19.88
N LYS A 104 7.55 -2.22 20.89
CA LYS A 104 7.87 -2.46 22.31
C LYS A 104 7.12 -3.63 22.92
N LYS A 105 6.15 -4.22 22.21
CA LYS A 105 5.30 -5.30 22.73
C LYS A 105 5.98 -6.67 22.72
N ASP A 106 6.89 -6.90 21.78
CA ASP A 106 7.61 -8.16 21.68
C ASP A 106 8.98 -7.93 21.00
N ALA A 107 10.09 -8.33 21.62
CA ALA A 107 11.41 -8.16 21.02
C ALA A 107 11.61 -9.02 19.76
N ARG A 108 10.81 -10.08 19.57
CA ARG A 108 10.93 -11.00 18.43
C ARG A 108 10.53 -10.36 17.10
N ILE A 109 9.75 -9.28 17.13
CA ILE A 109 9.21 -8.60 15.94
C ILE A 109 9.92 -7.28 15.63
N GLU A 110 10.92 -6.87 16.41
CA GLU A 110 11.65 -5.60 16.18
C GLU A 110 12.16 -5.49 14.74
N ARG A 111 12.77 -6.58 14.26
CA ARG A 111 13.29 -6.67 12.90
C ARG A 111 12.19 -6.60 11.81
N ALA A 112 10.94 -6.89 12.16
CA ALA A 112 9.82 -6.74 11.23
C ALA A 112 9.46 -5.26 11.02
N PHE A 113 9.53 -4.44 12.07
CA PHE A 113 9.35 -2.99 11.95
C PHE A 113 10.50 -2.30 11.21
N ASP A 114 11.74 -2.79 11.35
CA ASP A 114 12.86 -2.32 10.50
C ASP A 114 12.57 -2.51 9.01
N ILE A 115 11.87 -3.60 8.65
CA ILE A 115 11.50 -3.89 7.26
C ILE A 115 10.41 -2.92 6.80
N LEU A 116 9.39 -2.66 7.64
CA LEU A 116 8.32 -1.71 7.29
C LEU A 116 8.86 -0.28 7.12
N ASP A 117 9.77 0.18 8.00
CA ASP A 117 10.44 1.48 7.86
C ASP A 117 11.30 1.56 6.58
N ALA A 118 11.99 0.46 6.22
CA ALA A 118 12.74 0.39 4.97
C ALA A 118 11.81 0.40 3.75
N ASP A 119 10.67 -0.30 3.82
CA ASP A 119 9.66 -0.32 2.77
C ASP A 119 9.07 1.08 2.55
N HIS A 120 8.73 1.83 3.60
CA HIS A 120 8.22 3.21 3.47
C HIS A 120 9.16 4.10 2.65
N LYS A 121 10.47 4.01 2.93
CA LYS A 121 11.49 4.77 2.18
C LYS A 121 11.60 4.34 0.71
N ALA A 122 11.46 3.05 0.43
CA ALA A 122 11.44 2.55 -0.94
C ALA A 122 10.16 3.00 -1.68
N LEU A 123 9.02 2.92 -1.00
CA LEU A 123 7.73 3.34 -1.53
C LEU A 123 7.67 4.83 -1.85
N ASP A 124 8.35 5.70 -1.09
CA ASP A 124 8.45 7.13 -1.43
C ASP A 124 9.04 7.36 -2.83
N GLY A 125 10.08 6.60 -3.20
CA GLY A 125 10.66 6.65 -4.55
C GLY A 125 9.66 6.23 -5.63
N HIS A 126 8.92 5.15 -5.38
CA HIS A 126 7.89 4.66 -6.30
C HIS A 126 6.68 5.59 -6.39
N LEU A 127 6.29 6.21 -5.29
CA LEU A 127 5.20 7.16 -5.22
C LEU A 127 5.51 8.43 -6.03
N ASN A 128 6.76 8.90 -5.99
CA ASN A 128 7.22 9.99 -6.84
C ASN A 128 7.14 9.62 -8.33
N ALA A 129 7.65 8.45 -8.73
CA ALA A 129 7.57 8.00 -10.12
C ALA A 129 6.12 7.80 -10.61
N PHE A 130 5.25 7.32 -9.72
CA PHE A 130 3.80 7.25 -9.97
C PHE A 130 3.22 8.65 -10.21
N ALA A 131 3.48 9.61 -9.33
CA ALA A 131 2.94 10.96 -9.43
C ALA A 131 3.46 11.71 -10.67
N GLU A 132 4.75 11.56 -10.99
CA GLU A 132 5.35 12.12 -12.21
C GLU A 132 4.70 11.54 -13.47
N GLY A 133 4.51 10.21 -13.52
CA GLY A 133 3.84 9.52 -14.62
C GLY A 133 2.39 9.99 -14.78
N ALA A 134 1.61 10.01 -13.70
CA ALA A 134 0.22 10.47 -13.74
C ALA A 134 0.12 11.91 -14.26
N ASN A 135 0.98 12.81 -13.77
CA ASN A 135 1.03 14.20 -14.23
C ASN A 135 1.47 14.32 -15.69
N ALA A 136 2.40 13.47 -16.16
CA ALA A 136 2.82 13.43 -17.54
C ALA A 136 1.67 13.02 -18.47
N THR A 137 0.91 11.99 -18.11
CA THR A 137 -0.29 11.56 -18.85
C THR A 137 -1.36 12.66 -18.88
N LEU A 138 -1.67 13.27 -17.72
CA LEU A 138 -2.69 14.33 -17.63
C LEU A 138 -2.37 15.57 -18.49
N ARG A 139 -1.09 15.88 -18.70
CA ARG A 139 -0.68 17.01 -19.56
C ARG A 139 -0.98 16.80 -21.05
N GLN A 140 -1.18 15.56 -21.50
CA GLN A 140 -1.43 15.26 -22.93
C GLN A 140 -2.91 15.23 -23.30
N VAL A 141 -3.83 15.51 -22.36
CA VAL A 141 -5.26 15.57 -22.65
C VAL A 141 -5.53 16.60 -23.75
N GLY A 142 -6.24 16.19 -24.80
CA GLY A 142 -6.47 16.99 -26.01
C GLY A 142 -5.56 16.64 -27.20
N ASP A 143 -4.47 15.89 -26.98
CA ASP A 143 -3.72 15.20 -28.03
C ASP A 143 -3.86 13.69 -27.82
N ARG A 144 -4.75 13.06 -28.59
CA ARG A 144 -5.15 11.68 -28.32
C ARG A 144 -3.99 10.70 -28.48
N ASP A 145 -3.11 10.90 -29.45
CA ASP A 145 -2.04 9.92 -29.72
C ASP A 145 -0.93 10.04 -28.67
N LEU A 146 -0.54 11.26 -28.28
CA LEU A 146 0.38 11.47 -27.16
C LEU A 146 -0.20 10.97 -25.82
N LEU A 147 -1.50 11.14 -25.60
CA LEU A 147 -2.18 10.62 -24.42
C LEU A 147 -2.10 9.09 -24.34
N GLN A 148 -2.25 8.37 -25.46
CA GLN A 148 -2.11 6.91 -25.47
C GLN A 148 -0.68 6.46 -25.13
N ASP A 149 0.31 7.13 -25.70
CA ASP A 149 1.72 6.80 -25.46
C ASP A 149 2.10 7.02 -23.98
N GLU A 150 1.70 8.15 -23.40
CA GLU A 150 1.95 8.41 -21.97
C GLU A 150 1.12 7.51 -21.05
N ALA A 151 -0.11 7.15 -21.43
CA ALA A 151 -0.90 6.19 -20.66
C ALA A 151 -0.25 4.81 -20.62
N GLY A 152 0.32 4.35 -21.74
CA GLY A 152 1.07 3.09 -21.80
C GLY A 152 2.31 3.09 -20.90
N ARG A 153 3.05 4.21 -20.85
CA ARG A 153 4.19 4.35 -19.92
C ARG A 153 3.72 4.40 -18.47
N PHE A 154 2.67 5.17 -18.19
CA PHE A 154 2.11 5.29 -16.85
C PHE A 154 1.57 3.95 -16.32
N GLN A 155 0.98 3.11 -17.18
CA GLN A 155 0.54 1.76 -16.80
C GLN A 155 1.67 0.94 -16.15
N GLY A 156 2.91 1.06 -16.64
CA GLY A 156 4.08 0.40 -16.04
C GLY A 156 4.42 0.92 -14.65
N ASN A 157 4.38 2.24 -14.44
CA ASN A 157 4.60 2.85 -13.12
C ASN A 157 3.51 2.45 -12.14
N LEU A 158 2.25 2.47 -12.59
CA LEU A 158 1.07 2.11 -11.82
C LEU A 158 1.12 0.64 -11.38
N SER A 159 1.40 -0.29 -12.29
CA SER A 159 1.54 -1.72 -11.98
C SER A 159 2.70 -2.00 -11.01
N THR A 160 3.82 -1.30 -11.18
CA THR A 160 4.97 -1.41 -10.27
C THR A 160 4.61 -0.95 -8.86
N MET A 161 3.97 0.22 -8.75
CA MET A 161 3.50 0.77 -7.48
C MET A 161 2.47 -0.15 -6.82
N ALA A 162 1.52 -0.70 -7.58
CA ALA A 162 0.48 -1.60 -7.07
C ALA A 162 1.09 -2.85 -6.46
N ARG A 163 2.05 -3.47 -7.16
CA ARG A 163 2.75 -4.68 -6.70
C ARG A 163 3.54 -4.43 -5.41
N PHE A 164 4.31 -3.35 -5.35
CA PHE A 164 5.13 -3.06 -4.17
C PHE A 164 4.31 -2.62 -2.98
N LEU A 165 3.26 -1.83 -3.21
CA LEU A 165 2.34 -1.48 -2.15
C LEU A 165 1.63 -2.73 -1.61
N ASP A 166 1.14 -3.63 -2.46
CA ASP A 166 0.46 -4.83 -1.98
C ASP A 166 1.38 -5.73 -1.15
N ARG A 167 2.65 -5.90 -1.54
CA ARG A 167 3.63 -6.64 -0.75
C ARG A 167 3.84 -6.00 0.62
N HIS A 168 4.04 -4.68 0.65
CA HIS A 168 4.22 -3.91 1.88
C HIS A 168 2.99 -4.02 2.80
N LEU A 169 1.79 -3.71 2.30
CA LEU A 169 0.55 -3.78 3.08
C LEU A 169 0.29 -5.19 3.61
N THR A 170 0.63 -6.23 2.83
CA THR A 170 0.46 -7.61 3.27
C THR A 170 1.43 -7.98 4.39
N ASP A 171 2.70 -7.57 4.28
CA ASP A 171 3.70 -7.76 5.33
C ASP A 171 3.29 -7.01 6.60
N GLU A 172 2.84 -5.78 6.47
CA GLU A 172 2.36 -4.97 7.58
C GLU A 172 1.16 -5.60 8.28
N GLU A 173 0.15 -6.05 7.53
CA GLU A 173 -1.01 -6.75 8.11
C GLU A 173 -0.58 -8.01 8.88
N GLU A 174 0.34 -8.79 8.31
CA GLU A 174 0.91 -10.00 8.92
C GLU A 174 1.76 -9.72 10.19
N ILE A 175 2.22 -8.47 10.36
CA ILE A 175 2.96 -8.03 11.55
C ILE A 175 2.00 -7.42 12.57
N ILE A 176 1.25 -6.40 12.17
CA ILE A 176 0.50 -5.51 13.06
C ILE A 176 -0.72 -6.22 13.65
N VAL A 177 -1.48 -6.96 12.84
CA VAL A 177 -2.72 -7.58 13.31
C VAL A 177 -2.44 -8.63 14.40
N PRO A 178 -1.50 -9.58 14.24
CA PRO A 178 -1.14 -10.51 15.32
C PRO A 178 -0.67 -9.83 16.61
N VAL A 179 0.04 -8.70 16.50
CA VAL A 179 0.49 -7.92 17.67
C VAL A 179 -0.70 -7.34 18.42
N ILE A 180 -1.64 -6.72 17.70
CA ILE A 180 -2.83 -6.13 18.33
C ILE A 180 -3.74 -7.22 18.91
N LEU A 181 -3.92 -8.34 18.22
CA LEU A 181 -4.69 -9.49 18.74
C LEU A 181 -4.08 -10.03 20.05
N LYS A 182 -2.75 -10.13 20.12
CA LYS A 182 -2.05 -10.66 21.29
C LYS A 182 -2.02 -9.70 22.48
N PHE A 183 -1.77 -8.42 22.23
CA PHE A 183 -1.44 -7.44 23.28
C PHE A 183 -2.51 -6.37 23.49
N GLY A 184 -3.55 -6.33 22.65
CA GLY A 184 -4.60 -5.34 22.66
C GLY A 184 -4.19 -3.97 22.10
N SER A 185 -5.18 -3.12 21.86
CA SER A 185 -5.02 -1.78 21.25
C SER A 185 -5.15 -0.61 22.22
N SER A 186 -5.38 -0.86 23.51
CA SER A 186 -5.75 0.19 24.49
C SER A 186 -4.73 1.32 24.62
N GLU A 187 -3.45 1.02 24.43
CA GLU A 187 -2.34 1.98 24.49
C GLU A 187 -2.04 2.67 23.14
N LEU A 188 -2.77 2.31 22.09
CA LEU A 188 -2.63 2.86 20.73
C LEU A 188 -3.69 3.92 20.40
N ARG A 189 -4.67 4.12 21.30
CA ARG A 189 -5.77 5.06 21.15
C ARG A 189 -5.49 6.40 21.83
#